data_AF-A0A1J8PTP8-F1
#
_entry.id   AF-A0A1J8PTP8-F1
#
_cell.length_a   1.000
_cell.length_b   1.000
_cell.length_c   1.000
_cell.angle_alpha   90.00
_cell.angle_beta   90.00
_cell.angle_gamma   90.00
#
_symmetry.space_group_name_H-M   'P 1'
#
loop_
_entity.id
_entity.type
_entity.pdbx_description
1 polymer ?
#
loop_
_entity_poly.entity_id
_entity_poly.type
_entity_poly.pdbx_seq_one_letter_code
_entity_poly.pdbx_strand_id
1 'polypeptide(L)'
;PFLALTVFRLAPKSLSYLTTSELNALNRAFYARLAARSDIAFTQTELNGVFCVRMAIGTERTVEGDIDRALAVIGEEGRVALRKWEKMQAEVGLCWVP
;
A
#
# COMPACT_ATOMS: atom_id res chain seq x y z
N PRO A 1 19.76 13.84 -14.10
CA PRO A 1 19.00 13.05 -13.11
C PRO A 1 17.60 13.63 -12.90
N PHE A 2 16.57 13.01 -13.47
CA PHE A 2 15.17 13.32 -13.16
C PHE A 2 14.67 12.26 -12.19
N LEU A 3 14.31 12.65 -10.97
CA LEU A 3 13.78 11.74 -9.97
C LEU A 3 12.26 11.63 -10.16
N ALA A 4 11.81 10.80 -11.11
CA ALA A 4 10.40 10.44 -11.21
C ALA A 4 10.04 9.43 -10.09
N LEU A 5 10.07 9.92 -8.84
CA LEU A 5 9.78 9.16 -7.64
C LEU A 5 8.44 9.61 -7.07
N THR A 6 7.47 8.69 -7.03
CA THR A 6 6.20 8.90 -6.34
C THR A 6 6.24 8.19 -4.99
N VAL A 7 5.93 8.92 -3.93
CA VAL A 7 5.79 8.39 -2.57
C VAL A 7 4.32 8.47 -2.18
N PHE A 8 3.73 7.35 -1.78
CA PHE A 8 2.30 7.27 -1.48
C PHE A 8 2.01 6.26 -0.37
N ARG A 9 0.80 6.31 0.18
CA ARG A 9 0.27 5.32 1.11
C ARG A 9 -1.22 5.12 0.86
N LEU A 10 -1.72 3.92 1.15
CA LEU A 10 -3.15 3.64 1.20
C LEU A 10 -3.77 4.37 2.40
N ALA A 11 -4.79 5.20 2.13
CA ALA A 11 -5.55 5.95 3.12
C ALA A 11 -7.05 5.85 2.81
N PRO A 12 -7.73 4.76 3.23
CA PRO A 12 -9.15 4.56 2.94
C PRO A 12 -9.99 5.60 3.66
N LYS A 13 -10.87 6.29 2.94
CA LYS A 13 -11.80 7.27 3.53
C LYS A 13 -12.76 6.62 4.54
N SER A 14 -13.14 5.36 4.33
CA SER A 14 -13.98 4.59 5.26
C SER A 14 -13.32 4.31 6.61
N LEU A 15 -11.99 4.39 6.67
CA LEU A 15 -11.18 4.09 7.86
C LEU A 15 -10.42 5.33 8.35
N SER A 16 -11.02 6.52 8.23
CA SER A 16 -10.39 7.79 8.65
C SER A 16 -10.13 7.88 10.16
N TYR A 17 -10.72 6.98 10.95
CA TYR A 17 -10.55 6.90 12.39
C TYR A 17 -9.29 6.13 12.81
N LEU A 18 -8.59 5.46 11.88
CA LEU A 18 -7.37 4.72 12.21
C LEU A 18 -6.28 5.66 12.70
N THR A 19 -5.62 5.25 13.78
CA THR A 19 -4.39 5.88 14.26
C THR A 19 -3.27 5.76 13.24
N THR A 20 -2.24 6.62 13.33
CA THR A 20 -1.05 6.52 12.48
C THR A 20 -0.40 5.14 12.54
N SER A 21 -0.39 4.50 13.72
CA SER A 21 0.18 3.16 13.90
C SER A 21 -0.61 2.09 13.15
N GLU A 22 -1.93 2.10 13.27
CA GLU A 22 -2.81 1.19 12.53
C GLU A 22 -2.73 1.41 11.03
N LEU A 23 -2.70 2.68 10.60
CA LEU A 23 -2.55 3.00 9.18
C LEU A 23 -1.17 2.57 8.65
N ASN A 24 -0.13 2.60 9.48
CA ASN A 24 1.19 2.07 9.12
C ASN A 24 1.17 0.55 9.01
N ALA A 25 0.51 -0.15 9.94
CA ALA A 25 0.35 -1.60 9.88
C ALA A 25 -0.42 -2.04 8.63
N LEU A 26 -1.51 -1.34 8.28
CA LEU A 26 -2.23 -1.54 7.02
C LEU A 26 -1.31 -1.35 5.80
N ASN A 27 -0.50 -0.29 5.80
CA ASN A 27 0.40 -0.02 4.68
C ASN A 27 1.59 -0.99 4.60
N ARG A 28 2.06 -1.56 5.72
CA ARG A 28 3.04 -2.66 5.72
C ARG A 28 2.44 -3.93 5.14
N ALA A 29 1.20 -4.27 5.49
CA ALA A 29 0.48 -5.40 4.91
C ALA A 29 0.25 -5.20 3.40
N PHE A 30 -0.14 -4.00 2.98
CA PHE A 30 -0.26 -3.62 1.57
C PHE A 30 1.07 -3.75 0.82
N TYR A 31 2.16 -3.20 1.36
CA TYR A 31 3.49 -3.32 0.75
C TYR A 31 3.96 -4.77 0.65
N ALA A 32 3.72 -5.60 1.67
CA ALA A 32 4.07 -7.01 1.62
C ALA A 32 3.41 -7.74 0.45
N ARG A 33 2.19 -7.34 0.07
CA ARG A 33 1.51 -7.88 -1.11
C ARG A 33 2.16 -7.41 -2.41
N LEU A 34 2.46 -6.11 -2.52
CA LEU A 34 3.18 -5.57 -3.68
C LEU A 34 4.54 -6.24 -3.85
N ALA A 35 5.30 -6.40 -2.76
CA ALA A 35 6.64 -6.98 -2.76
C ALA A 35 6.65 -8.50 -3.07
N ALA A 36 5.54 -9.19 -2.87
CA ALA A 36 5.41 -10.61 -3.22
C ALA A 36 5.23 -10.84 -4.73
N ARG A 37 4.98 -9.78 -5.51
CA ARG A 37 4.83 -9.87 -6.95
C ARG A 37 6.19 -9.94 -7.64
N SER A 38 6.28 -10.73 -8.70
CA SER A 38 7.50 -10.88 -9.51
C SER A 38 7.51 -10.00 -10.77
N ASP A 39 6.37 -9.44 -11.17
CA ASP A 39 6.19 -8.70 -12.42
C ASP A 39 6.39 -7.18 -12.28
N ILE A 40 6.45 -6.66 -11.05
CA ILE A 40 6.66 -5.24 -10.76
C ILE A 40 7.32 -5.07 -9.40
N ALA A 41 8.26 -4.11 -9.31
CA ALA A 41 8.99 -3.82 -8.07
C ALA A 41 8.58 -2.47 -7.49
N PHE A 42 8.29 -2.46 -6.20
CA PHE A 42 8.10 -1.26 -5.38
C PHE A 42 9.09 -1.29 -4.23
N THR A 43 9.41 -0.13 -3.67
CA THR A 43 10.18 -0.04 -2.42
C THR A 43 9.36 0.64 -1.34
N GLN A 44 9.84 0.63 -0.10
CA GLN A 44 9.20 1.32 1.02
C GLN A 44 10.13 2.35 1.64
N THR A 45 9.57 3.28 2.40
CA THR A 45 10.30 4.21 3.26
C THR A 45 9.45 4.53 4.49
N GLU A 46 10.13 4.89 5.58
CA GLU A 46 9.48 5.49 6.74
C GLU A 46 9.97 6.93 6.86
N LEU A 47 9.04 7.88 6.94
CA LEU A 47 9.34 9.32 7.08
C LEU A 47 8.58 9.85 8.30
N ASN A 48 9.30 10.34 9.31
CA ASN A 48 8.70 10.84 10.56
C ASN A 48 7.71 9.84 11.19
N GLY A 49 8.05 8.56 11.19
CA GLY A 49 7.20 7.49 11.72
C GLY A 49 5.98 7.16 10.83
N VAL A 50 5.92 7.65 9.59
CA VAL A 50 4.88 7.33 8.62
C VAL A 50 5.43 6.38 7.56
N PHE A 51 4.84 5.18 7.46
CA PHE A 51 5.23 4.18 6.47
C PHE A 51 4.59 4.47 5.11
N CYS A 52 5.41 4.54 4.07
CA CYS A 52 5.03 4.85 2.70
C CYS A 52 5.63 3.85 1.70
N VAL A 53 4.93 3.69 0.58
CA VAL A 53 5.39 2.98 -0.61
C VAL A 53 6.03 3.98 -1.57
N ARG A 54 7.08 3.55 -2.25
CA ARG A 54 7.84 4.30 -3.25
C ARG A 54 7.74 3.59 -4.59
N MET A 55 7.28 4.32 -5.60
CA MET A 55 7.30 3.91 -7.00
C MET A 55 8.31 4.78 -7.75
N ALA A 56 9.39 4.17 -8.20
CA ALA A 56 10.39 4.81 -9.04
C ALA A 56 10.07 4.51 -10.51
N ILE A 57 9.91 5.56 -11.31
CA ILE A 57 9.65 5.51 -12.75
C ILE A 57 10.91 6.01 -13.46
N GLY A 58 11.20 5.51 -14.66
CA GLY A 58 12.22 6.12 -15.53
C GLY A 58 13.28 5.17 -16.06
N THR A 59 12.96 3.88 -16.25
CA THR A 59 13.80 3.04 -17.11
C THR A 59 13.57 3.44 -18.57
N GLU A 60 14.58 3.31 -19.44
CA GLU A 60 14.52 3.74 -20.84
C GLU A 60 13.36 3.12 -21.65
N ARG A 61 12.81 2.00 -21.18
CA ARG A 61 11.73 1.26 -21.84
C ARG A 61 10.36 1.45 -21.18
N THR A 62 10.27 2.22 -20.10
CA THR A 62 9.00 2.47 -19.43
C THR A 62 8.11 3.32 -20.32
N VAL A 63 6.94 2.80 -20.69
CA VAL A 63 5.91 3.51 -21.45
C VAL A 63 4.70 3.80 -20.58
N GLU A 64 3.77 4.62 -21.07
CA GLU A 64 2.53 4.98 -20.34
C GLU A 64 1.73 3.74 -19.91
N GLY A 65 1.62 2.73 -20.77
CA GLY A 65 0.94 1.48 -20.44
C GLY A 65 1.59 0.68 -19.29
N ASP A 66 2.87 0.90 -18.99
CA ASP A 66 3.49 0.33 -17.78
C ASP A 66 3.01 1.04 -16.51
N ILE A 67 2.76 2.34 -16.59
CA ILE A 67 2.23 3.14 -15.49
C ILE A 67 0.78 2.75 -15.23
N ASP A 68 -0.05 2.60 -16.26
CA ASP A 68 -1.42 2.12 -16.13
C ASP A 68 -1.48 0.75 -15.46
N ARG A 69 -0.59 -0.17 -15.88
CA ARG A 69 -0.47 -1.50 -15.26
C ARG A 69 -0.04 -1.39 -13.80
N ALA A 70 0.92 -0.54 -13.47
CA ALA A 70 1.36 -0.31 -12.09
C ALA A 70 0.21 0.22 -11.21
N LEU A 71 -0.57 1.19 -11.71
CA LEU A 71 -1.73 1.75 -11.02
C LEU A 71 -2.83 0.69 -10.82
N ALA A 72 -3.07 -0.17 -11.82
CA ALA A 72 -4.01 -1.28 -11.70
C ALA A 72 -3.57 -2.28 -10.60
N VAL A 73 -2.28 -2.63 -10.55
CA VAL A 73 -1.71 -3.50 -9.52
C VAL A 73 -1.84 -2.86 -8.13
N ILE A 74 -1.51 -1.58 -8.00
CA ILE A 74 -1.67 -0.82 -6.75
C ILE A 74 -3.12 -0.88 -6.27
N GLY A 75 -4.08 -0.64 -7.17
CA GLY A 75 -5.50 -0.70 -6.87
C GLY A 75 -5.98 -2.09 -6.44
N GLU A 76 -5.53 -3.13 -7.13
CA GLU A 76 -5.88 -4.53 -6.81
C GLU A 76 -5.34 -4.95 -5.46
N GLU A 77 -4.02 -4.84 -5.25
CA GLU A 77 -3.40 -5.25 -4.01
C GLU A 77 -3.87 -4.39 -2.82
N GLY A 78 -4.18 -3.12 -3.07
CA GLY A 78 -4.78 -2.22 -2.08
C GLY A 78 -6.17 -2.67 -1.64
N ARG A 79 -7.05 -3.05 -2.58
CA ARG A 79 -8.38 -3.59 -2.27
C ARG A 79 -8.30 -4.89 -1.48
N VAL A 80 -7.36 -5.77 -1.82
CA VAL A 80 -7.18 -7.03 -1.08
C VAL A 80 -6.63 -6.77 0.32
N ALA A 81 -5.64 -5.90 0.47
CA ALA A 81 -5.10 -5.51 1.78
C ALA A 81 -6.19 -4.93 2.69
N LEU A 82 -7.02 -4.04 2.15
CA LEU A 82 -8.12 -3.42 2.87
C LEU A 82 -9.15 -4.44 3.36
N ARG A 83 -9.62 -5.33 2.48
CA ARG A 83 -10.58 -6.38 2.84
C ARG A 83 -10.04 -7.32 3.93
N LYS A 84 -8.75 -7.67 3.85
CA LYS A 84 -8.11 -8.51 4.89
C LYS A 84 -8.02 -7.77 6.22
N TRP A 85 -7.65 -6.49 6.18
CA TRP A 85 -7.58 -5.65 7.37
C TRP A 85 -8.94 -5.54 8.06
N GLU A 86 -10.00 -5.23 7.32
CA GLU A 86 -11.37 -5.14 7.85
C GLU A 86 -11.83 -6.46 8.49
N LYS A 87 -11.53 -7.60 7.87
CA LYS A 87 -11.81 -8.93 8.45
C LYS A 87 -11.06 -9.16 9.76
N MET A 88 -9.77 -8.86 9.81
CA MET A 88 -8.98 -8.99 11.04
C MET A 88 -9.52 -8.12 12.17
N GLN A 89 -9.95 -6.89 11.86
CA GLN A 89 -10.56 -6.01 12.86
C GLN A 89 -11.90 -6.53 13.36
N ALA A 90 -12.73 -7.11 12.49
CA ALA A 90 -13.99 -7.74 12.88
C ALA A 90 -13.77 -8.96 13.79
N GLU A 91 -12.78 -9.80 13.48
CA GLU A 91 -12.41 -10.97 14.29
C GLU A 91 -11.84 -10.57 15.65
N VAL A 92 -10.97 -9.54 15.70
CA VAL A 92 -10.46 -9.00 16.97
C VAL A 92 -11.60 -8.37 17.78
N GLY A 93 -12.50 -7.62 17.14
CA GLY A 93 -13.66 -7.02 17.81
C GLY A 93 -14.64 -8.04 18.40
N LEU A 94 -14.78 -9.22 17.78
CA LEU A 94 -15.59 -10.34 18.30
C LEU A 94 -14.98 -11.02 19.54
N CYS A 95 -13.66 -10.93 19.75
CA CYS A 95 -13.00 -11.44 20.96
C CYS A 95 -13.13 -10.52 22.19
N TRP A 96 -13.71 -9.32 22.04
CA TRP A 96 -13.91 -8.34 23.13
C TRP A 96 -15.37 -8.21 23.58
N VAL A 97 -16.19 -9.26 23.40
CA VAL A 97 -17.52 -9.32 24.03
C VAL A 97 -17.35 -10.01 25.40
N PRO A 98 -17.47 -9.29 26.54
CA PRO A 98 -17.49 -9.90 27.86
C PRO A 98 -18.71 -10.79 28.08
#